data_AF-D5AJF5-F1
#
_entry.id   AF-D5AJF5-F1
#
_cell.length_a   1.000
_cell.length_b   1.000
_cell.length_c   1.000
_cell.angle_alpha   90.00
_cell.angle_beta   90.00
_cell.angle_gamma   90.00
#
_symmetry.space_group_name_H-M   'P 1'
#
loop_
_entity.id
_entity.type
_entity.pdbx_description
1 polymer ?
#
loop_
_entity_poly.entity_id
_entity_poly.type
_entity_poly.pdbx_seq_one_letter_code
_entity_poly.pdbx_strand_id
1 'polypeptide(L)'
;MIFIEYYIEKHLKFCYNFFMKRLYDVQQLLKRFGIIVYMGNRLYDIEMMQIELNRIYQAGVLDRLEYMEAELVLRREHRLELEYQKSRENE
;
A
#
# COMPACT_ATOMS: atom_id res chain seq x y z
N MET A 1 -20.45 10.31 -29.78
CA MET A 1 -19.24 9.46 -29.83
C MET A 1 -18.07 10.10 -29.07
N ILE A 2 -17.66 11.32 -29.42
CA ILE A 2 -16.56 12.07 -28.76
C ILE A 2 -16.74 12.21 -27.23
N PHE A 3 -17.98 12.44 -26.75
CA PHE A 3 -18.26 12.59 -25.31
C PHE A 3 -18.09 11.30 -24.50
N ILE A 4 -18.36 10.15 -25.13
CA ILE A 4 -18.22 8.83 -24.48
C ILE A 4 -16.74 8.42 -24.47
N GLU A 5 -16.01 8.62 -25.56
CA GLU A 5 -14.54 8.39 -25.59
C GLU A 5 -13.81 9.27 -24.58
N TYR A 6 -14.17 10.55 -24.47
CA TYR A 6 -13.60 11.45 -23.46
C TYR A 6 -13.86 10.96 -22.03
N TYR A 7 -15.08 10.50 -21.74
CA TYR A 7 -15.41 9.98 -20.41
C TYR A 7 -14.67 8.67 -20.09
N ILE A 8 -14.52 7.79 -21.10
CA ILE A 8 -13.75 6.55 -21.00
C ILE A 8 -12.27 6.85 -20.77
N GLU A 9 -11.65 7.74 -21.55
CA GLU A 9 -10.25 8.12 -21.34
C GLU A 9 -10.04 8.77 -19.98
N LYS A 10 -10.96 9.63 -19.52
CA LYS A 10 -10.87 10.27 -18.21
C LYS A 10 -10.97 9.25 -17.06
N HIS A 11 -11.84 8.26 -17.18
CA HIS A 11 -11.93 7.13 -16.23
C HIS A 11 -10.70 6.22 -16.30
N LEU A 12 -10.17 5.95 -17.49
CA LEU A 12 -8.98 5.11 -17.66
C LEU A 12 -7.73 5.78 -17.09
N LYS A 13 -7.61 7.11 -17.25
CA LYS A 13 -6.52 7.93 -16.70
C LYS A 13 -6.60 8.08 -15.19
N PHE A 14 -7.81 8.07 -14.62
CA PHE A 14 -8.04 7.95 -13.18
C PHE A 14 -7.52 6.59 -12.64
N CYS A 15 -7.81 5.49 -13.34
CA CYS A 15 -7.30 4.16 -12.96
C CYS A 15 -5.77 4.04 -13.06
N TYR A 16 -5.09 4.89 -13.84
CA TYR A 16 -3.65 4.77 -14.11
C TYR A 16 -2.76 5.63 -13.20
N ASN A 17 -3.34 6.49 -12.36
CA ASN A 17 -2.57 7.45 -11.57
C ASN A 17 -2.61 7.13 -10.08
N PHE A 18 -2.07 5.95 -9.75
CA PHE A 18 -1.85 5.52 -8.37
C PHE A 18 -0.61 6.22 -7.81
N PHE A 19 -0.74 6.91 -6.69
CA PHE A 19 0.37 7.65 -6.08
C PHE A 19 1.34 6.72 -5.35
N MET A 20 0.86 5.64 -4.75
CA MET A 20 1.70 4.67 -4.04
C MET A 20 2.04 3.44 -4.90
N LYS A 21 3.33 3.19 -5.17
CA LYS A 21 3.74 2.10 -6.08
C LYS A 21 4.55 1.02 -5.38
N ARG A 22 5.26 1.38 -4.31
CA ARG A 22 6.20 0.52 -3.60
C ARG A 22 6.01 0.61 -2.10
N LEU A 23 6.53 -0.39 -1.38
CA LEU A 23 6.52 -0.40 0.08
C LEU A 23 7.11 0.88 0.69
N TYR A 24 8.13 1.45 0.03
CA TYR A 24 8.74 2.72 0.44
C TYR A 24 7.74 3.88 0.48
N ASP A 25 6.79 3.95 -0.45
CA ASP A 25 5.80 5.03 -0.48
C ASP A 25 4.87 4.94 0.73
N VAL A 26 4.52 3.71 1.16
CA VAL A 26 3.75 3.46 2.38
C VAL A 26 4.56 3.80 3.63
N GLN A 27 5.87 3.49 3.65
CA GLN A 27 6.74 3.92 4.75
C GLN A 27 6.78 5.45 4.86
N GLN A 28 6.86 6.16 3.74
CA GLN A 28 6.86 7.62 3.73
C GLN A 28 5.51 8.19 4.18
N LEU A 29 4.39 7.54 3.82
CA LEU A 29 3.07 7.88 4.36
C LEU A 29 3.06 7.78 5.89
N LEU A 30 3.44 6.63 6.45
CA LEU A 30 3.42 6.41 7.90
C LEU A 30 4.36 7.36 8.65
N LYS A 31 5.52 7.71 8.07
CA LYS A 31 6.43 8.72 8.64
C LYS A 31 5.80 10.10 8.79
N ARG A 32 4.87 10.50 7.91
CA ARG A 32 4.14 11.78 8.04
C ARG A 32 3.32 11.85 9.34
N PHE A 33 2.91 10.69 9.87
CA PHE A 33 2.20 10.55 11.13
C PHE A 33 3.13 10.24 12.32
N GLY A 34 4.45 10.30 12.13
CA GLY A 34 5.44 9.98 13.17
C GLY A 34 5.61 8.49 13.43
N ILE A 35 5.08 7.62 12.57
CA ILE A 35 5.15 6.17 12.72
C ILE A 35 6.36 5.64 11.95
N ILE A 36 7.27 5.00 12.68
CA ILE A 36 8.47 4.36 12.12
C ILE A 36 8.46 2.90 12.57
N VAL A 37 8.41 1.99 11.60
CA VAL A 37 8.38 0.54 11.85
C VAL A 37 9.74 -0.06 11.51
N TYR A 38 10.32 -0.79 12.46
CA TYR A 38 11.55 -1.56 12.27
C TYR A 38 11.64 -2.70 13.29
N MET A 39 11.41 -3.93 12.81
CA MET A 39 11.39 -5.17 13.58
C MET A 39 12.56 -6.10 13.21
N GLY A 40 13.38 -5.73 12.22
CA GLY A 40 14.50 -6.54 11.74
C GLY A 40 14.11 -7.71 10.83
N ASN A 41 12.82 -7.97 10.66
CA ASN A 41 12.27 -8.92 9.70
C ASN A 41 11.27 -8.20 8.79
N ARG A 42 11.47 -8.32 7.47
CA ARG A 42 10.68 -7.62 6.46
C ARG A 42 9.19 -8.00 6.48
N LEU A 43 8.86 -9.26 6.74
CA LEU A 43 7.46 -9.69 6.84
C LEU A 43 6.77 -9.04 8.04
N TYR A 44 7.45 -9.04 9.18
CA TYR A 44 6.92 -8.40 10.40
C TYR A 44 6.82 -6.89 10.26
N ASP A 45 7.75 -6.25 9.56
CA ASP A 45 7.63 -4.83 9.21
C ASP A 45 6.37 -4.56 8.39
N ILE A 46 6.08 -5.40 7.39
CA ILE A 46 4.87 -5.26 6.57
C ILE A 46 3.59 -5.44 7.40
N GLU A 47 3.54 -6.45 8.27
CA GLU A 47 2.39 -6.72 9.14
C GLU A 47 2.17 -5.59 10.15
N MET A 48 3.25 -5.07 10.75
CA MET A 48 3.16 -3.91 11.64
C MET A 48 2.70 -2.66 10.88
N MET A 49 3.19 -2.42 9.66
CA MET A 49 2.70 -1.33 8.82
C MET A 49 1.21 -1.47 8.50
N GLN A 50 0.68 -2.68 8.28
CA GLN A 50 -0.76 -2.91 8.07
C GLN A 50 -1.59 -2.57 9.32
N ILE A 51 -1.10 -2.93 10.51
CA ILE A 51 -1.74 -2.60 11.78
C ILE A 51 -1.78 -1.08 11.98
N GLU A 52 -0.65 -0.41 11.80
CA GLU A 52 -0.55 1.04 11.99
C GLU A 52 -1.37 1.82 10.95
N LEU A 53 -1.37 1.37 9.68
CA LEU A 53 -2.21 1.94 8.62
C LEU A 53 -3.71 1.87 9.00
N ASN A 54 -4.16 0.73 9.52
CA ASN A 54 -5.53 0.56 9.99
C ASN A 54 -5.86 1.47 11.17
N ARG A 55 -4.93 1.64 12.12
CA ARG A 55 -5.12 2.52 13.28
C ARG A 55 -5.33 3.97 12.86
N ILE A 56 -4.47 4.50 11.98
CA ILE A 56 -4.60 5.89 11.52
C ILE A 56 -5.85 6.11 10.67
N TYR A 57 -6.28 5.11 9.89
CA TYR A 57 -7.53 5.17 9.16
C TYR A 57 -8.75 5.18 10.10
N GLN A 58 -8.77 4.31 11.11
CA GLN A 58 -9.83 4.28 12.12
C GLN A 58 -9.89 5.55 12.97
N ALA A 59 -8.75 6.21 13.20
CA ALA A 59 -8.68 7.51 13.85
C ALA A 59 -9.26 8.67 12.99
N GLY A 60 -9.59 8.40 11.72
CA GLY A 60 -10.18 9.38 10.81
C GLY A 60 -9.20 10.42 10.27
N VAL A 61 -7.89 10.18 10.38
CA VAL A 61 -6.84 11.13 9.97
C VAL A 61 -6.23 10.82 8.59
N LEU A 62 -6.64 9.72 7.96
CA LEU A 62 -6.16 9.27 6.65
C LEU A 62 -7.30 9.26 5.63
N ASP A 63 -7.06 9.79 4.44
CA ASP A 63 -8.05 9.76 3.36
C ASP A 63 -8.31 8.32 2.88
N ARG A 64 -9.55 8.06 2.44
CA ARG A 64 -9.94 6.72 1.98
C ARG A 64 -9.14 6.25 0.77
N LEU A 65 -8.81 7.15 -0.16
CA LEU A 65 -8.02 6.79 -1.33
C LEU A 65 -6.59 6.44 -0.89
N GLU A 66 -5.94 7.28 -0.09
CA GLU A 66 -4.59 7.01 0.45
C GLU A 66 -4.54 5.67 1.21
N TYR A 67 -5.57 5.37 2.01
CA TYR A 67 -5.71 4.09 2.70
C TYR A 67 -5.78 2.91 1.73
N MET A 68 -6.69 2.98 0.74
CA MET A 68 -6.87 1.91 -0.25
C MET A 68 -5.60 1.69 -1.07
N GLU A 69 -4.89 2.77 -1.41
CA GLU A 69 -3.63 2.66 -2.15
C GLU A 69 -2.54 1.98 -1.32
N ALA A 70 -2.34 2.42 -0.09
CA ALA A 70 -1.37 1.84 0.83
C ALA A 70 -1.67 0.36 1.13
N GLU A 71 -2.94 0.04 1.36
CA GLU A 71 -3.38 -1.32 1.66
C GLU A 71 -3.08 -2.28 0.50
N LEU A 72 -3.33 -1.87 -0.75
CA LEU A 72 -3.03 -2.68 -1.93
C LEU A 72 -1.53 -2.96 -2.08
N VAL A 73 -0.69 -1.95 -1.85
CA VAL A 73 0.77 -2.12 -1.84
C VAL A 73 1.19 -3.10 -0.75
N LEU A 74 0.74 -2.91 0.49
CA LEU A 74 1.10 -3.78 1.61
C LEU A 74 0.67 -5.23 1.39
N ARG A 75 -0.55 -5.47 0.87
CA ARG A 75 -1.04 -6.83 0.56
C ARG A 75 -0.20 -7.52 -0.51
N ARG A 76 0.19 -6.79 -1.56
CA ARG A 76 1.07 -7.33 -2.62
C ARG A 76 2.44 -7.71 -2.05
N GLU A 77 3.06 -6.81 -1.29
CA GLU A 77 4.39 -7.01 -0.72
C GLU A 77 4.41 -8.13 0.32
N HIS A 78 3.37 -8.24 1.15
CA HIS A 78 3.20 -9.33 2.13
C HIS A 78 3.19 -10.69 1.44
N ARG A 79 2.40 -10.83 0.36
CA ARG A 79 2.34 -12.07 -0.43
C ARG A 79 3.71 -12.44 -1.02
N LEU A 80 4.40 -11.47 -1.63
CA LEU A 80 5.71 -11.70 -2.23
C LEU A 80 6.75 -12.12 -1.19
N GLU A 81 6.74 -11.48 -0.02
CA GLU A 81 7.66 -11.82 1.07
C GLU A 81 7.38 -13.21 1.65
N LEU A 82 6.10 -13.58 1.81
CA LEU A 82 5.69 -14.92 2.23
C LEU A 82 6.16 -16.00 1.24
N GLU A 83 6.00 -15.76 -0.06
CA GLU A 83 6.47 -16.68 -1.10
C GLU A 83 7.99 -16.83 -1.05
N TYR A 84 8.73 -15.73 -0.86
CA TYR A 84 10.18 -15.72 -0.71
C TYR A 84 10.66 -16.48 0.54
N GLN A 85 10.01 -16.28 1.70
CA GLN A 85 10.41 -16.99 2.91
C GLN A 85 10.16 -18.49 2.79
N LYS A 86 9.02 -18.90 2.22
CA LYS A 86 8.72 -20.30 1.93
C LYS A 86 9.71 -20.94 0.97
N SER A 87 10.14 -20.22 -0.08
CA SER A 87 11.14 -20.78 -1.00
C SER A 87 12.48 -21.04 -0.32
N ARG A 88 12.88 -20.19 0.64
CA ARG A 88 14.12 -20.40 1.42
C ARG A 88 14.05 -21.51 2.46
N GLU A 89 12.87 -21.80 3.01
CA GLU A 89 12.69 -22.90 3.96
C GLU A 89 12.74 -24.28 3.28
N ASN A 90 12.44 -24.33 1.97
CA ASN A 90 12.44 -25.55 1.18
C ASN A 90 13.80 -25.86 0.52
N GLU A 91 14.80 -24.98 0.68
CA GLU A 91 16.20 -25.16 0.26
C GLU A 91 17.03 -25.81 1.38
#